data_AF-A0A7Y9JX73-F1
#
_entry.id   AF-A0A7Y9JX73-F1
#
_cell.length_a   1.000
_cell.length_b   1.000
_cell.length_c   1.000
_cell.angle_alpha   90.00
_cell.angle_beta   90.00
_cell.angle_gamma   90.00
#
_symmetry.space_group_name_H-M   'P 1'
#
loop_
_entity.id
_entity.type
_entity.pdbx_description
1 polymer ?
#
loop_
_entity_poly.entity_id
_entity_poly.type
_entity_poly.pdbx_seq_one_letter_code
_entity_poly.pdbx_strand_id
1 'polypeptide(L)'
;MSTYLDDALQEIADAAGRASRLAAPDDTDAVAVVQRITARVRRRRALHAGAGAAAAAGAVGAVGLGAGLLAPGPSLPAARPDAAPGTCGSDVGRLPAADGTVETMVGVPSGDGLAAFTSGSHLGTWGGSETPLTLTDVVQGDDVHTLPTDTRALLVRDDVVVSTSTLTSDLRTVVPGAPLGQDDEEARWGTDGSQLSLGRCDDGRRLPEGDYDLWVLHLRSGEPTRADGPWTITVGERLARIPGPAGFPQDVPLVGGTITSVQEGTATTSTGWVVEVEAPGDDRLSVAAAVLDDDTAAAGAPVTGPLTRTIGEHVVTVWESSLPDGVPSLVYRVVPLEVAG
;
A
#
# COMPACT_ATOMS: atom_id res chain seq x y z
N MET A 1 45.95 18.10 -6.72
CA MET A 1 45.50 16.69 -6.77
C MET A 1 43.97 16.65 -6.72
N SER A 2 43.29 17.30 -7.68
CA SER A 2 41.81 17.35 -7.77
C SER A 2 41.25 17.11 -9.17
N THR A 3 42.11 16.83 -10.16
CA THR A 3 41.69 16.67 -11.57
C THR A 3 40.88 15.39 -11.80
N TYR A 4 41.15 14.32 -11.04
CA TYR A 4 40.47 13.04 -11.20
C TYR A 4 38.97 13.05 -10.79
N LEU A 5 38.57 13.96 -9.89
CA LEU A 5 37.18 14.07 -9.46
C LEU A 5 36.38 14.91 -10.44
N ASP A 6 36.97 16.01 -10.92
CA ASP A 6 36.33 16.87 -11.92
C ASP A 6 36.20 16.14 -13.27
N ASP A 7 37.21 15.37 -13.68
CA ASP A 7 37.14 14.54 -14.88
C ASP A 7 36.07 13.43 -14.76
N ALA A 8 35.92 12.80 -13.59
CA ALA A 8 34.89 11.79 -13.36
C ALA A 8 33.47 12.38 -13.32
N LEU A 9 33.30 13.59 -12.80
CA LEU A 9 32.01 14.28 -12.79
C LEU A 9 31.61 14.79 -14.18
N GLN A 10 32.59 15.26 -14.97
CA GLN A 10 32.40 15.65 -16.36
C GLN A 10 32.02 14.45 -17.23
N GLU A 11 32.67 13.29 -17.03
CA GLU A 11 32.38 12.05 -17.75
C GLU A 11 30.97 11.50 -17.45
N ILE A 12 30.52 11.61 -16.20
CA ILE A 12 29.15 11.24 -15.79
C ILE A 12 28.10 12.20 -16.38
N ALA A 13 28.39 13.51 -16.42
CA ALA A 13 27.50 14.49 -17.02
C ALA A 13 27.37 14.28 -18.54
N ASP A 14 28.48 13.98 -19.23
CA ASP A 14 28.48 13.67 -20.67
C ASP A 14 27.85 12.30 -20.98
N ALA A 15 27.93 11.32 -20.06
CA ALA A 15 27.22 10.05 -20.18
C ALA A 15 25.70 10.22 -19.99
N ALA A 16 25.28 11.02 -19.00
CA ALA A 16 23.86 11.34 -18.77
C ALA A 16 23.26 12.17 -19.92
N GLY A 17 24.02 13.13 -20.46
CA GLY A 17 23.61 13.93 -21.63
C GLY A 17 23.48 13.11 -22.91
N ARG A 18 24.28 12.03 -23.07
CA ARG A 18 24.15 11.08 -24.19
C ARG A 18 22.97 10.12 -24.02
N ALA A 19 22.69 9.67 -22.79
CA ALA A 19 21.52 8.84 -22.49
C ALA A 19 20.20 9.60 -22.73
N SER A 20 20.12 10.89 -22.34
CA SER A 20 18.94 11.73 -22.56
C SER A 20 18.66 12.05 -24.04
N ARG A 21 19.63 11.86 -24.95
CA ARG A 21 19.44 12.08 -26.40
C ARG A 21 19.05 10.82 -27.18
N LEU A 22 19.11 9.65 -26.55
CA LEU A 22 18.76 8.36 -27.18
C LEU A 22 17.37 7.85 -26.77
N ALA A 23 16.74 8.42 -25.74
CA ALA A 23 15.40 8.05 -25.33
C ALA A 23 14.37 8.76 -26.22
N ALA A 24 13.72 8.01 -27.11
CA ALA A 24 12.43 8.42 -27.63
C ALA A 24 11.41 8.46 -26.46
N PRO A 25 10.41 9.35 -26.48
CA PRO A 25 9.54 9.61 -25.32
C PRO A 25 8.70 8.41 -24.82
N ASP A 26 8.67 7.30 -25.55
CA ASP A 26 7.82 6.14 -25.28
C ASP A 26 8.60 4.87 -24.88
N ASP A 27 9.89 4.98 -24.55
CA ASP A 27 10.69 3.83 -24.13
C ASP A 27 10.67 3.65 -22.60
N THR A 28 9.73 2.83 -22.12
CA THR A 28 9.52 2.50 -20.70
C THR A 28 10.75 1.86 -20.04
N ASP A 29 11.60 1.19 -20.81
CA ASP A 29 12.82 0.54 -20.30
C ASP A 29 13.90 1.58 -19.97
N ALA A 30 13.95 2.68 -20.73
CA ALA A 30 14.87 3.79 -20.47
C ALA A 30 14.53 4.52 -19.16
N VAL A 31 13.24 4.67 -18.85
CA VAL A 31 12.76 5.26 -17.59
C VAL A 31 13.10 4.36 -16.40
N ALA A 32 12.88 3.06 -16.53
CA ALA A 32 13.22 2.07 -15.49
C ALA A 32 14.73 2.06 -15.18
N VAL A 33 15.59 2.17 -16.19
CA VAL A 33 17.06 2.23 -16.00
C VAL A 33 17.49 3.52 -15.31
N VAL A 34 16.93 4.67 -15.69
CA VAL A 34 17.23 5.96 -15.03
C VAL A 34 16.80 5.93 -13.57
N GLN A 35 15.62 5.38 -13.25
CA GLN A 35 15.13 5.24 -11.88
C GLN A 35 15.96 4.27 -11.03
N ARG A 36 16.41 3.16 -11.62
CA ARG A 36 17.31 2.19 -10.98
C ARG A 36 18.68 2.82 -10.67
N ILE A 37 19.15 3.75 -11.51
CA ILE A 37 20.37 4.53 -11.25
C ILE A 37 20.14 5.55 -10.12
N THR A 38 19.02 6.28 -10.08
CA THR A 38 18.72 7.21 -8.98
C THR A 38 18.55 6.52 -7.63
N ALA A 39 17.91 5.34 -7.59
CA ALA A 39 17.81 4.52 -6.39
C ALA A 39 19.21 4.09 -5.89
N ARG A 40 20.10 3.67 -6.80
CA ARG A 40 21.48 3.29 -6.47
C ARG A 40 22.33 4.48 -5.99
N VAL A 41 22.09 5.68 -6.52
CA VAL A 41 22.75 6.93 -6.09
C VAL A 41 22.25 7.37 -4.70
N ARG A 42 20.95 7.26 -4.40
CA ARG A 42 20.42 7.49 -3.04
C ARG A 42 21.05 6.52 -2.02
N ARG A 43 21.15 5.24 -2.37
CA ARG A 43 21.81 4.20 -1.53
C ARG A 43 23.27 4.53 -1.23
N ARG A 44 24.04 5.05 -2.19
CA ARG A 44 25.43 5.49 -1.96
C ARG A 44 25.55 6.76 -1.12
N ARG A 45 24.62 7.71 -1.24
CA ARG A 45 24.62 8.93 -0.39
C ARG A 45 24.26 8.61 1.06
N ALA A 46 23.34 7.67 1.30
CA ALA A 46 23.01 7.20 2.65
C ALA A 46 24.23 6.54 3.34
N LEU A 47 24.99 5.72 2.60
CA LEU A 47 26.20 5.08 3.12
C LEU A 47 27.35 6.06 3.45
N HIS A 48 27.46 7.18 2.72
CA HIS A 48 28.49 8.20 3.00
C HIS A 48 28.08 9.22 4.07
N ALA A 49 26.79 9.48 4.27
CA ALA A 49 26.31 10.31 5.39
C ALA A 49 26.48 9.58 6.74
N GLY A 50 26.35 8.25 6.77
CA GLY A 50 26.53 7.43 7.98
C GLY A 50 27.97 7.27 8.47
N ALA A 51 28.98 7.48 7.62
CA ALA A 51 30.39 7.33 7.98
C ALA A 51 31.05 8.63 8.51
N GLY A 52 30.36 9.78 8.43
CA GLY A 52 30.91 11.10 8.80
C GLY A 52 30.33 11.75 10.06
N ALA A 53 29.25 11.20 10.64
CA ALA A 53 28.51 11.82 11.74
C ALA A 53 28.81 11.21 13.13
N ALA A 54 29.93 10.51 13.27
CA ALA A 54 30.38 9.92 14.54
C ALA A 54 31.64 10.61 15.08
N ALA A 55 31.63 11.94 15.20
CA ALA A 55 32.64 12.70 15.98
C ALA A 55 32.19 14.16 16.24
N ALA A 56 31.22 14.36 17.13
CA ALA A 56 31.04 15.65 17.81
C ALA A 56 30.25 15.44 19.12
N ALA A 57 30.83 14.71 20.06
CA ALA A 57 30.43 14.78 21.46
C ALA A 57 31.03 16.07 22.06
N GLY A 58 30.19 17.01 22.48
CA GLY A 58 30.66 18.27 23.06
C GLY A 58 29.56 19.17 23.62
N ALA A 59 29.15 18.88 24.86
CA ALA A 59 28.85 19.83 25.94
C ALA A 59 27.82 20.99 25.77
N VAL A 60 26.81 20.93 26.66
CA VAL A 60 26.21 22.05 27.46
C VAL A 60 25.43 23.15 26.73
N GLY A 61 24.13 23.22 27.03
CA GLY A 61 23.30 24.39 26.75
C GLY A 61 21.84 24.21 27.16
N ALA A 62 21.56 24.19 28.46
CA ALA A 62 20.20 24.35 28.97
C ALA A 62 19.77 25.81 28.78
N VAL A 63 18.77 26.06 27.93
CA VAL A 63 17.96 27.28 27.93
C VAL A 63 16.51 26.86 27.75
N GLY A 64 15.68 27.22 28.73
CA GLY A 64 14.27 26.88 28.75
C GLY A 64 13.37 27.88 28.02
N LEU A 65 12.08 27.57 28.17
CA LEU A 65 10.88 28.40 27.93
C LEU A 65 10.29 28.39 26.52
N GLY A 66 9.18 27.65 26.42
CA GLY A 66 7.92 28.22 25.93
C GLY A 66 7.55 27.89 24.48
N ALA A 67 6.78 26.83 24.29
CA ALA A 67 5.81 26.75 23.21
C ALA A 67 4.71 25.75 23.60
N GLY A 68 3.48 26.05 23.23
CA GLY A 68 2.26 25.49 23.82
C GLY A 68 2.13 23.98 23.74
N LEU A 69 1.20 23.48 24.54
CA LEU A 69 0.62 22.14 24.45
C LEU A 69 0.01 21.94 23.05
N LEU A 70 0.87 21.67 22.08
CA LEU A 70 0.50 20.87 20.92
C LEU A 70 0.15 19.51 21.51
N ALA A 71 -1.12 19.13 21.41
CA ALA A 71 -1.52 17.75 21.65
C ALA A 71 -0.51 16.86 20.91
N PRO A 72 0.05 15.82 21.56
CA PRO A 72 0.97 14.93 20.88
C PRO A 72 0.26 14.45 19.61
N GLY A 73 0.81 14.80 18.45
CA GLY A 73 0.34 14.26 17.18
C GLY A 73 0.33 12.73 17.29
N PRO A 74 -0.48 12.02 16.49
CA PRO A 74 -0.53 10.57 16.54
C PRO A 74 0.89 10.04 16.32
N SER A 75 1.53 9.62 17.40
CA SER A 75 2.95 9.35 17.42
C SER A 75 3.18 7.97 16.84
N LEU A 76 3.98 7.85 15.80
CA LEU A 76 4.45 6.56 15.30
C LEU A 76 5.28 5.84 16.37
N PRO A 77 5.41 4.50 16.27
CA PRO A 77 6.36 3.75 17.09
C PRO A 77 7.75 4.38 17.02
N ALA A 78 8.38 4.60 18.18
CA ALA A 78 9.72 5.15 18.24
C ALA A 78 10.78 4.12 17.81
N ALA A 79 11.88 4.60 17.22
CA ALA A 79 13.04 3.77 16.92
C ALA A 79 13.57 3.11 18.21
N ARG A 80 13.78 1.79 18.16
CA ARG A 80 14.32 0.98 19.25
C ARG A 80 15.65 0.37 18.82
N PRO A 81 16.79 0.87 19.34
CA PRO A 81 18.11 0.41 18.90
C PRO A 81 18.36 -1.07 19.23
N ASP A 82 17.66 -1.61 20.23
CA ASP A 82 17.71 -3.01 20.66
C ASP A 82 16.71 -3.92 19.95
N ALA A 83 15.79 -3.37 19.13
CA ALA A 83 14.82 -4.19 18.41
C ALA A 83 15.50 -5.10 17.38
N ALA A 84 15.04 -6.34 17.31
CA ALA A 84 15.50 -7.30 16.30
C ALA A 84 15.10 -6.80 14.89
N PRO A 85 15.92 -7.02 13.85
CA PRO A 85 15.58 -6.60 12.49
C PRO A 85 14.22 -7.16 12.05
N GLY A 86 13.38 -6.31 11.47
CA GLY A 86 12.05 -6.71 11.00
C GLY A 86 10.99 -6.80 12.10
N THR A 87 11.24 -6.20 13.26
CA THR A 87 10.28 -6.08 14.36
C THR A 87 9.89 -4.62 14.59
N CYS A 88 8.82 -4.40 15.36
CA CYS A 88 8.30 -3.08 15.66
C CYS A 88 9.37 -2.14 16.23
N GLY A 89 9.53 -0.95 15.63
CA GLY A 89 10.53 0.04 16.02
C GLY A 89 11.95 -0.26 15.53
N SER A 90 12.19 -1.36 14.79
CA SER A 90 13.51 -1.66 14.25
C SER A 90 13.86 -0.76 13.05
N ASP A 91 15.16 -0.52 12.88
CA ASP A 91 15.74 0.24 11.76
C ASP A 91 15.77 -0.63 10.49
N VAL A 92 15.21 -0.11 9.39
CA VAL A 92 15.18 -0.77 8.08
C VAL A 92 16.60 -1.00 7.52
N GLY A 93 17.58 -0.17 7.89
CA GLY A 93 18.99 -0.32 7.51
C GLY A 93 19.65 -1.57 8.06
N ARG A 94 19.01 -2.27 9.02
CA ARG A 94 19.47 -3.55 9.59
C ARG A 94 18.87 -4.77 8.90
N LEU A 95 17.99 -4.58 7.92
CA LEU A 95 17.43 -5.69 7.15
C LEU A 95 18.50 -6.32 6.25
N PRO A 96 18.44 -7.65 6.03
CA PRO A 96 19.32 -8.33 5.08
C PRO A 96 19.09 -7.77 3.67
N ALA A 97 20.15 -7.78 2.85
CA ALA A 97 20.05 -7.32 1.47
C ALA A 97 19.17 -8.27 0.62
N ALA A 98 18.56 -7.72 -0.43
CA ALA A 98 17.90 -8.50 -1.48
C ALA A 98 18.86 -9.53 -2.10
N ASP A 99 18.32 -10.66 -2.53
CA ASP A 99 19.02 -11.71 -3.26
C ASP A 99 18.81 -11.48 -4.76
N GLY A 100 19.88 -11.43 -5.55
CA GLY A 100 19.77 -11.22 -7.00
C GLY A 100 19.21 -12.41 -7.78
N THR A 101 19.03 -13.56 -7.14
CA THR A 101 18.52 -14.80 -7.77
C THR A 101 17.02 -14.98 -7.64
N VAL A 102 16.36 -14.20 -6.78
CA VAL A 102 14.92 -14.26 -6.54
C VAL A 102 14.34 -12.86 -6.64
N GLU A 103 13.29 -12.72 -7.44
CA GLU A 103 12.53 -11.48 -7.58
C GLU A 103 11.18 -11.65 -6.88
N THR A 104 10.92 -10.83 -5.86
CA THR A 104 9.61 -10.76 -5.21
C THR A 104 8.74 -9.75 -5.94
N MET A 105 7.58 -10.18 -6.42
CA MET A 105 6.53 -9.33 -6.98
C MET A 105 5.42 -9.15 -5.94
N VAL A 106 4.92 -7.92 -5.84
CA VAL A 106 3.78 -7.56 -4.97
C VAL A 106 2.62 -7.10 -5.85
N GLY A 107 1.45 -7.67 -5.60
CA GLY A 107 0.19 -7.31 -6.26
C GLY A 107 -0.84 -6.83 -5.26
N VAL A 108 -1.71 -5.95 -5.72
CA VAL A 108 -2.94 -5.53 -5.03
C VAL A 108 -4.13 -5.82 -5.94
N PRO A 109 -5.32 -6.08 -5.39
CA PRO A 109 -6.52 -6.21 -6.19
C PRO A 109 -6.78 -4.92 -6.98
N SER A 110 -7.01 -5.05 -8.29
CA SER A 110 -7.51 -3.96 -9.12
C SER A 110 -9.05 -3.92 -9.10
N GLY A 111 -9.62 -2.77 -9.49
CA GLY A 111 -11.07 -2.57 -9.50
C GLY A 111 -11.88 -3.49 -10.43
N ASP A 112 -11.20 -4.20 -11.35
CA ASP A 112 -11.78 -5.27 -12.17
C ASP A 112 -11.87 -6.63 -11.42
N GLY A 113 -11.34 -6.69 -10.21
CA GLY A 113 -11.37 -7.86 -9.35
C GLY A 113 -10.32 -8.91 -9.62
N LEU A 114 -9.39 -8.61 -10.51
CA LEU A 114 -8.20 -9.41 -10.70
C LEU A 114 -7.12 -8.88 -9.76
N ALA A 115 -6.29 -9.77 -9.21
CA ALA A 115 -5.05 -9.33 -8.59
C ALA A 115 -4.14 -8.84 -9.72
N ALA A 116 -3.96 -7.53 -9.85
CA ALA A 116 -2.96 -6.98 -10.74
C ALA A 116 -1.63 -6.96 -10.00
N PHE A 117 -0.66 -7.75 -10.48
CA PHE A 117 0.73 -7.48 -10.11
C PHE A 117 1.11 -6.14 -10.69
N THR A 118 1.56 -5.25 -9.83
CA THR A 118 2.08 -3.97 -10.27
C THR A 118 3.60 -4.07 -10.33
N SER A 119 4.15 -3.78 -11.51
CA SER A 119 5.57 -3.47 -11.67
C SER A 119 5.90 -2.06 -11.19
N GLY A 120 4.87 -1.26 -10.85
CA GLY A 120 5.00 0.08 -10.32
C GLY A 120 5.48 0.05 -8.86
N SER A 121 6.22 1.10 -8.49
CA SER A 121 6.66 1.29 -7.11
C SER A 121 5.55 1.72 -6.16
N HIS A 122 4.33 2.04 -6.64
CA HIS A 122 3.21 2.48 -5.82
C HIS A 122 2.04 1.48 -5.87
N LEU A 123 1.54 1.08 -4.70
CA LEU A 123 0.53 0.04 -4.51
C LEU A 123 -0.88 0.60 -4.21
N GLY A 124 -1.07 1.91 -4.33
CA GLY A 124 -2.37 2.56 -4.11
C GLY A 124 -2.53 3.25 -2.77
N THR A 125 -3.71 3.81 -2.58
CA THR A 125 -4.14 4.58 -1.40
C THR A 125 -5.24 3.85 -0.66
N TRP A 126 -5.10 3.64 0.64
CA TRP A 126 -5.97 2.74 1.42
C TRP A 126 -6.59 3.46 2.62
N GLY A 127 -7.93 3.53 2.64
CA GLY A 127 -8.73 4.20 3.67
C GLY A 127 -9.13 3.28 4.82
N GLY A 128 -9.03 1.97 4.65
CA GLY A 128 -9.33 0.94 5.62
C GLY A 128 -8.28 0.77 6.72
N SER A 129 -8.38 -0.34 7.45
CA SER A 129 -7.41 -0.76 8.49
C SER A 129 -6.51 -1.91 8.05
N GLU A 130 -6.86 -2.56 6.94
CA GLU A 130 -6.12 -3.65 6.32
C GLU A 130 -6.21 -3.50 4.80
N THR A 131 -5.26 -4.08 4.09
CA THR A 131 -5.25 -4.13 2.63
C THR A 131 -4.86 -5.52 2.15
N PRO A 132 -5.59 -6.09 1.19
CA PRO A 132 -5.21 -7.36 0.58
C PRO A 132 -3.93 -7.20 -0.24
N LEU A 133 -2.95 -8.07 0.02
CA LEU A 133 -1.73 -8.20 -0.73
C LEU A 133 -1.58 -9.62 -1.29
N THR A 134 -1.11 -9.69 -2.53
CA THR A 134 -0.64 -10.92 -3.14
C THR A 134 0.88 -10.83 -3.30
N LEU A 135 1.57 -11.89 -2.88
CA LEU A 135 3.01 -12.03 -3.08
C LEU A 135 3.30 -13.15 -4.05
N THR A 136 4.28 -12.94 -4.91
CA THR A 136 4.81 -14.00 -5.77
C THR A 136 6.32 -13.87 -5.84
N ASP A 137 7.01 -14.91 -5.37
CA ASP A 137 8.45 -15.03 -5.54
C ASP A 137 8.77 -15.76 -6.84
N VAL A 138 9.60 -15.12 -7.67
CA VAL A 138 10.09 -15.63 -8.94
C VAL A 138 11.56 -16.01 -8.78
N VAL A 139 11.86 -17.31 -8.81
CA VAL A 139 13.23 -17.82 -8.68
C VAL A 139 13.84 -18.00 -10.07
N GLN A 140 15.05 -17.50 -10.29
CA GLN A 140 15.80 -17.75 -11.52
C GLN A 140 16.71 -18.99 -11.36
N GLY A 141 16.41 -20.08 -12.08
CA GLY A 141 17.26 -21.28 -12.15
C GLY A 141 16.70 -22.51 -11.42
N ASP A 142 17.51 -23.56 -11.29
CA ASP A 142 17.09 -24.89 -10.79
C ASP A 142 17.11 -25.03 -9.25
N ASP A 143 17.57 -24.01 -8.50
CA ASP A 143 17.75 -24.08 -7.04
C ASP A 143 16.47 -23.71 -6.24
N VAL A 144 15.40 -24.49 -6.44
CA VAL A 144 14.10 -24.36 -5.75
C VAL A 144 14.18 -24.69 -4.24
N HIS A 145 15.31 -25.18 -3.73
CA HIS A 145 15.44 -25.66 -2.35
C HIS A 145 15.78 -24.58 -1.29
N THR A 146 15.75 -23.29 -1.65
CA THR A 146 16.15 -22.19 -0.77
C THR A 146 14.99 -21.29 -0.32
N LEU A 147 13.76 -21.78 -0.41
CA LEU A 147 12.59 -20.94 -0.20
C LEU A 147 12.43 -20.51 1.26
N PRO A 148 11.93 -19.29 1.51
CA PRO A 148 11.61 -18.85 2.87
C PRO A 148 10.60 -19.81 3.50
N THR A 149 10.72 -20.03 4.81
CA THR A 149 9.68 -20.76 5.55
C THR A 149 8.53 -19.85 5.93
N ASP A 150 8.80 -18.54 6.09
CA ASP A 150 7.81 -17.53 6.46
C ASP A 150 8.13 -16.19 5.79
N THR A 151 7.10 -15.40 5.50
CA THR A 151 7.22 -14.06 4.93
C THR A 151 6.50 -13.04 5.81
N ARG A 152 7.07 -11.86 5.98
CA ARG A 152 6.46 -10.74 6.69
C ARG A 152 6.45 -9.49 5.83
N ALA A 153 5.32 -8.79 5.77
CA ALA A 153 5.30 -7.41 5.33
C ALA A 153 5.63 -6.49 6.49
N LEU A 154 6.43 -5.47 6.20
CA LEU A 154 6.81 -4.41 7.11
C LEU A 154 6.40 -3.08 6.48
N LEU A 155 5.63 -2.26 7.20
CA LEU A 155 5.47 -0.85 6.83
C LEU A 155 6.49 -0.03 7.58
N VAL A 156 7.19 0.82 6.84
CA VAL A 156 8.30 1.64 7.30
C VAL A 156 7.97 3.10 7.06
N ARG A 157 8.27 3.94 8.05
CA ARG A 157 8.23 5.40 7.94
C ARG A 157 9.39 5.99 8.70
N ASP A 158 10.10 6.92 8.08
CA ASP A 158 11.32 7.53 8.63
C ASP A 158 12.36 6.48 9.05
N ASP A 159 12.58 5.47 8.20
CA ASP A 159 13.48 4.32 8.41
C ASP A 159 13.13 3.38 9.58
N VAL A 160 11.97 3.56 10.21
CA VAL A 160 11.49 2.74 11.34
C VAL A 160 10.33 1.85 10.92
N VAL A 161 10.37 0.57 11.30
CA VAL A 161 9.24 -0.36 11.14
C VAL A 161 8.10 0.03 12.08
N VAL A 162 6.95 0.38 11.52
CA VAL A 162 5.77 0.87 12.23
C VAL A 162 4.55 -0.05 12.16
N SER A 163 4.52 -1.00 11.21
CA SER A 163 3.55 -2.10 11.15
C SER A 163 4.25 -3.38 10.70
N THR A 164 3.74 -4.52 11.14
CA THR A 164 4.21 -5.85 10.73
C THR A 164 3.02 -6.77 10.49
N SER A 165 3.00 -7.46 9.36
CA SER A 165 1.98 -8.48 9.04
C SER A 165 2.65 -9.76 8.56
N THR A 166 2.13 -10.91 8.98
CA THR A 166 2.61 -12.19 8.45
C THR A 166 1.88 -12.46 7.15
N LEU A 167 2.61 -12.81 6.10
CA LEU A 167 2.06 -13.08 4.79
C LEU A 167 2.29 -14.54 4.42
N THR A 168 1.30 -15.13 3.78
CA THR A 168 1.42 -16.39 3.05
C THR A 168 1.94 -16.06 1.66
N SER A 169 3.10 -16.60 1.28
CA SER A 169 3.63 -16.44 -0.07
C SER A 169 3.18 -17.61 -0.93
N ASP A 170 2.50 -17.31 -2.04
CA ASP A 170 2.28 -18.29 -3.10
C ASP A 170 3.59 -18.42 -3.88
N LEU A 171 4.25 -19.56 -3.74
CA LEU A 171 5.47 -19.80 -4.48
C LEU A 171 5.15 -20.22 -5.92
N ARG A 172 5.75 -19.54 -6.90
CA ARG A 172 5.74 -20.00 -8.30
C ARG A 172 7.15 -20.21 -8.83
N THR A 173 7.45 -21.45 -9.19
CA THR A 173 8.66 -21.78 -9.94
C THR A 173 8.48 -21.31 -11.38
N VAL A 174 9.14 -20.21 -11.76
CA VAL A 174 9.21 -19.80 -13.17
C VAL A 174 10.39 -20.52 -13.82
N VAL A 175 10.09 -21.47 -14.70
CA VAL A 175 11.11 -22.16 -15.50
C VAL A 175 11.71 -21.18 -16.51
N PRO A 176 13.04 -20.96 -16.52
CA PRO A 176 13.67 -20.09 -17.51
C PRO A 176 13.39 -20.59 -18.93
N GLY A 177 12.73 -19.78 -19.77
CA GLY A 177 12.48 -20.07 -21.18
C GLY A 177 11.06 -20.53 -21.53
N ALA A 178 10.13 -20.61 -20.58
CA ALA A 178 8.72 -20.69 -20.91
C ALA A 178 8.29 -19.34 -21.54
N PRO A 179 7.73 -19.32 -22.77
CA PRO A 179 7.17 -18.09 -23.33
C PRO A 179 6.07 -17.60 -22.38
N LEU A 180 6.08 -16.29 -22.06
CA LEU A 180 5.10 -15.59 -21.20
C LEU A 180 3.65 -15.61 -21.75
N GLY A 181 3.28 -16.58 -22.59
CA GLY A 181 2.06 -16.52 -23.40
C GLY A 181 1.38 -17.84 -23.70
N GLN A 182 1.64 -18.94 -22.98
CA GLN A 182 0.86 -20.18 -23.20
C GLN A 182 0.46 -20.84 -21.89
N ASP A 183 -0.83 -20.69 -21.59
CA ASP A 183 -1.74 -21.68 -21.00
C ASP A 183 -1.12 -22.64 -19.98
N ASP A 184 -1.02 -22.18 -18.74
CA ASP A 184 -1.49 -23.01 -17.65
C ASP A 184 -2.85 -22.48 -17.26
N GLU A 185 -3.81 -23.41 -17.12
CA GLU A 185 -5.17 -23.21 -16.65
C GLU A 185 -5.28 -22.02 -15.72
N GLU A 186 -6.35 -21.24 -15.89
CA GLU A 186 -7.15 -20.53 -14.89
C GLU A 186 -6.85 -21.00 -13.45
N ALA A 187 -5.62 -20.72 -13.00
CA ALA A 187 -5.14 -20.94 -11.67
C ALA A 187 -5.83 -19.80 -10.98
N ARG A 188 -7.08 -20.08 -10.57
CA ARG A 188 -7.83 -19.29 -9.61
C ARG A 188 -6.83 -19.04 -8.50
N TRP A 189 -6.21 -17.88 -8.60
CA TRP A 189 -5.38 -17.30 -7.57
C TRP A 189 -6.22 -17.47 -6.33
N GLY A 190 -5.70 -18.21 -5.36
CA GLY A 190 -6.38 -18.34 -4.09
C GLY A 190 -6.67 -16.91 -3.64
N THR A 191 -7.94 -16.53 -3.65
CA THR A 191 -8.38 -15.22 -3.13
C THR A 191 -8.18 -15.14 -1.62
N ASP A 192 -7.58 -16.18 -1.02
CA ASP A 192 -6.93 -16.19 0.27
C ASP A 192 -5.67 -15.30 0.25
N GLY A 193 -5.83 -14.08 -0.25
CA GLY A 193 -4.81 -13.04 -0.23
C GLY A 193 -4.40 -12.77 1.21
N SER A 194 -3.12 -12.49 1.40
CA SER A 194 -2.64 -12.12 2.72
C SER A 194 -3.09 -10.71 3.05
N GLN A 195 -3.48 -10.45 4.30
CA GLN A 195 -3.87 -9.11 4.73
C GLN A 195 -2.66 -8.38 5.30
N LEU A 196 -2.40 -7.18 4.78
CA LEU A 196 -1.47 -6.23 5.36
C LEU A 196 -2.21 -5.31 6.31
N SER A 197 -1.85 -5.35 7.58
CA SER A 197 -2.36 -4.44 8.59
C SER A 197 -1.81 -3.02 8.39
N LEU A 198 -2.73 -2.06 8.32
CA LEU A 198 -2.45 -0.62 8.40
C LEU A 198 -2.56 -0.11 9.84
N GLY A 199 -2.51 -1.02 10.82
CA GLY A 199 -2.39 -0.73 12.24
C GLY A 199 -0.93 -0.66 12.69
N ARG A 200 -0.65 0.13 13.71
CA ARG A 200 0.66 0.20 14.34
C ARG A 200 0.97 -1.11 15.06
N CYS A 201 2.21 -1.56 14.96
CA CYS A 201 2.65 -2.80 15.59
C CYS A 201 2.77 -2.74 17.12
N ASP A 202 2.71 -1.57 17.75
CA ASP A 202 2.87 -1.41 19.20
C ASP A 202 1.54 -1.32 19.96
N ASP A 203 0.56 -0.57 19.43
CA ASP A 203 -0.74 -0.36 20.08
C ASP A 203 -1.95 -0.75 19.21
N GLY A 204 -1.71 -1.25 17.99
CA GLY A 204 -2.75 -1.66 17.05
C GLY A 204 -3.58 -0.50 16.48
N ARG A 205 -3.31 0.76 16.85
CA ARG A 205 -4.06 1.91 16.32
C ARG A 205 -3.72 2.11 14.85
N ARG A 206 -4.70 2.56 14.07
CA ARG A 206 -4.48 2.87 12.65
C ARG A 206 -3.29 3.81 12.48
N LEU A 207 -2.48 3.52 11.47
CA LEU A 207 -1.39 4.38 11.05
C LEU A 207 -1.93 5.76 10.65
N PRO A 208 -1.21 6.85 10.96
CA PRO A 208 -1.51 8.17 10.44
C PRO A 208 -1.51 8.19 8.91
N GLU A 209 -2.20 9.17 8.33
CA GLU A 209 -2.16 9.40 6.89
C GLU A 209 -0.74 9.66 6.35
N GLY A 210 -0.54 9.30 5.08
CA GLY A 210 0.68 9.56 4.32
C GLY A 210 1.30 8.30 3.72
N ASP A 211 2.48 8.48 3.14
CA ASP A 211 3.20 7.43 2.45
C ASP A 211 4.04 6.59 3.41
N TYR A 212 4.07 5.29 3.15
CA TYR A 212 4.85 4.28 3.86
C TYR A 212 5.61 3.42 2.85
N ASP A 213 6.82 3.04 3.22
CA ASP A 213 7.59 2.06 2.48
C ASP A 213 7.17 0.65 2.93
N LEU A 214 6.62 -0.14 2.02
CA LEU A 214 6.41 -1.56 2.19
C LEU A 214 7.70 -2.33 1.86
N TRP A 215 8.13 -3.14 2.81
CA TRP A 215 9.20 -4.12 2.65
C TRP A 215 8.64 -5.52 2.88
N VAL A 216 9.13 -6.48 2.10
CA VAL A 216 8.84 -7.90 2.28
C VAL A 216 10.08 -8.55 2.87
N LEU A 217 9.97 -9.02 4.11
CA LEU A 217 11.02 -9.71 4.84
C LEU A 217 10.80 -11.22 4.79
N HIS A 218 11.80 -11.92 4.28
CA HIS A 218 11.83 -13.37 4.20
C HIS A 218 12.60 -13.95 5.39
N LEU A 219 12.00 -14.95 6.01
CA LEU A 219 12.54 -15.62 7.19
C LEU A 219 12.85 -17.08 6.88
N ARG A 220 13.93 -17.57 7.48
CA ARG A 220 14.25 -19.01 7.51
C ARG A 220 14.45 -19.42 8.95
N SER A 221 13.61 -20.33 9.44
CA SER A 221 13.65 -20.76 10.85
C SER A 221 13.55 -19.59 11.83
N GLY A 222 12.76 -18.56 11.48
CA GLY A 222 12.57 -17.35 12.30
C GLY A 222 13.65 -16.27 12.17
N GLU A 223 14.74 -16.52 11.42
CA GLU A 223 15.80 -15.54 11.20
C GLU A 223 15.64 -14.78 9.87
N PRO A 224 15.84 -13.45 9.84
CA PRO A 224 15.88 -12.65 8.61
C PRO A 224 16.96 -13.12 7.63
N THR A 225 16.56 -13.50 6.42
CA THR A 225 17.51 -13.94 5.37
C THR A 225 17.57 -13.02 4.16
N ARG A 226 16.44 -12.40 3.79
CA ARG A 226 16.33 -11.52 2.61
C ARG A 226 15.24 -10.48 2.84
N ALA A 227 15.43 -9.27 2.33
CA ALA A 227 14.38 -8.26 2.29
C ALA A 227 14.30 -7.63 0.90
N ASP A 228 13.07 -7.53 0.39
CA ASP A 228 12.75 -6.97 -0.91
C ASP A 228 11.88 -5.71 -0.76
N GLY A 229 12.06 -4.74 -1.65
CA GLY A 229 11.43 -3.42 -1.58
C GLY A 229 12.41 -2.26 -1.79
N PRO A 230 12.01 -1.01 -1.51
CA PRO A 230 10.68 -0.61 -1.03
C PRO A 230 9.65 -0.51 -2.18
N TRP A 231 8.41 -0.89 -1.88
CA TRP A 231 7.22 -0.38 -2.57
C TRP A 231 6.60 0.71 -1.72
N THR A 232 5.78 1.57 -2.29
CA THR A 232 5.11 2.66 -1.61
C THR A 232 3.63 2.34 -1.49
N ILE A 233 3.10 2.43 -0.27
CA ILE A 233 1.67 2.40 0.00
C ILE A 233 1.27 3.71 0.67
N THR A 234 0.13 4.27 0.29
CA THR A 234 -0.39 5.49 0.93
C THR A 234 -1.52 5.10 1.87
N VAL A 235 -1.39 5.44 3.15
CA VAL A 235 -2.51 5.37 4.08
C VAL A 235 -3.34 6.64 3.87
N GLY A 236 -4.53 6.47 3.30
CA GLY A 236 -5.46 7.55 3.03
C GLY A 236 -6.25 7.98 4.27
N GLU A 237 -7.12 8.97 4.09
CA GLU A 237 -8.08 9.36 5.12
C GLU A 237 -8.91 8.16 5.58
N ARG A 238 -9.19 8.08 6.88
CA ARG A 238 -9.98 6.97 7.41
C ARG A 238 -11.42 7.10 6.92
N LEU A 239 -11.85 6.13 6.13
CA LEU A 239 -13.26 6.00 5.76
C LEU A 239 -14.06 5.58 7.00
N ALA A 240 -15.05 6.40 7.37
CA ALA A 240 -15.86 6.22 8.56
C ALA A 240 -17.36 6.27 8.24
N ARG A 241 -18.18 5.79 9.18
CA ARG A 241 -19.64 5.95 9.10
C ARG A 241 -20.00 7.43 9.18
N ILE A 242 -20.81 7.91 8.25
CA ILE A 242 -21.33 9.27 8.24
C ILE A 242 -22.85 9.28 8.41
N PRO A 243 -23.45 10.35 8.97
CA PRO A 243 -24.90 10.46 9.05
C PRO A 243 -25.52 10.57 7.65
N GLY A 244 -26.63 9.88 7.44
CA GLY A 244 -27.44 10.00 6.21
C GLY A 244 -28.12 11.37 6.09
N PRO A 245 -28.58 11.74 4.87
CA PRO A 245 -29.37 12.95 4.68
C PRO A 245 -30.72 12.86 5.40
N ALA A 246 -31.40 14.00 5.56
CA ALA A 246 -32.69 14.04 6.25
C ALA A 246 -33.72 13.14 5.54
N GLY A 247 -34.37 12.24 6.29
CA GLY A 247 -35.34 11.28 5.75
C GLY A 247 -34.74 10.00 5.19
N PHE A 248 -33.41 9.89 5.13
CA PHE A 248 -32.72 8.67 4.74
C PHE A 248 -32.92 7.54 5.78
N PRO A 249 -33.03 6.27 5.36
CA PRO A 249 -33.17 5.13 6.28
C PRO A 249 -32.04 5.08 7.31
N GLN A 250 -32.40 5.09 8.60
CA GLN A 250 -31.43 5.18 9.71
C GLN A 250 -30.63 3.90 9.93
N ASP A 251 -31.15 2.78 9.43
CA ASP A 251 -30.54 1.46 9.47
C ASP A 251 -29.49 1.24 8.37
N VAL A 252 -29.47 2.07 7.33
CA VAL A 252 -28.51 1.97 6.23
C VAL A 252 -27.30 2.86 6.53
N PRO A 253 -26.12 2.30 6.84
CA PRO A 253 -24.92 3.11 7.05
C PRO A 253 -24.37 3.64 5.72
N LEU A 254 -23.91 4.89 5.72
CA LEU A 254 -23.09 5.47 4.68
C LEU A 254 -21.63 5.52 5.13
N VAL A 255 -20.69 5.32 4.20
CA VAL A 255 -19.25 5.37 4.46
C VAL A 255 -18.60 6.38 3.54
N GLY A 256 -17.72 7.22 4.10
CA GLY A 256 -16.94 8.18 3.34
C GLY A 256 -16.65 9.47 4.10
N GLY A 257 -16.44 10.54 3.34
CA GLY A 257 -16.32 11.92 3.79
C GLY A 257 -17.62 12.68 3.56
N THR A 258 -17.63 13.60 2.58
CA THR A 258 -18.76 14.49 2.33
C THR A 258 -19.81 13.85 1.42
N ILE A 259 -21.10 14.03 1.74
CA ILE A 259 -22.19 13.73 0.80
C ILE A 259 -22.20 14.82 -0.28
N THR A 260 -22.00 14.43 -1.53
CA THR A 260 -21.89 15.37 -2.67
C THR A 260 -23.19 15.50 -3.45
N SER A 261 -24.00 14.44 -3.47
CA SER A 261 -25.28 14.41 -4.18
C SER A 261 -26.31 13.58 -3.41
N VAL A 262 -27.54 14.07 -3.41
CA VAL A 262 -28.71 13.37 -2.84
C VAL A 262 -29.86 13.50 -3.81
N GLN A 263 -30.44 12.38 -4.19
CA GLN A 263 -31.65 12.30 -4.98
C GLN A 263 -32.67 11.41 -4.27
N GLU A 264 -33.87 11.95 -4.07
CA GLU A 264 -35.05 11.17 -3.69
C GLU A 264 -35.63 10.47 -4.93
N GLY A 265 -36.02 9.21 -4.76
CA GLY A 265 -36.35 8.30 -5.84
C GLY A 265 -35.12 7.76 -6.56
N THR A 266 -35.36 6.82 -7.47
CA THR A 266 -34.35 6.30 -8.39
C THR A 266 -34.76 6.60 -9.83
N ALA A 267 -33.89 6.30 -10.80
CA ALA A 267 -34.25 6.43 -12.21
C ALA A 267 -35.51 5.63 -12.61
N THR A 268 -35.87 4.60 -11.83
CA THR A 268 -36.98 3.69 -12.13
C THR A 268 -38.16 3.82 -11.18
N THR A 269 -38.03 4.54 -10.06
CA THR A 269 -39.03 4.58 -8.98
C THR A 269 -39.09 5.96 -8.33
N SER A 270 -40.28 6.44 -7.96
CA SER A 270 -40.40 7.66 -7.15
C SER A 270 -40.06 7.44 -5.67
N THR A 271 -39.84 6.19 -5.28
CA THR A 271 -39.48 5.75 -3.92
C THR A 271 -38.03 5.28 -3.88
N GLY A 272 -37.33 5.59 -2.79
CA GLY A 272 -35.93 5.25 -2.58
C GLY A 272 -35.01 6.47 -2.57
N TRP A 273 -33.71 6.20 -2.57
CA TRP A 273 -32.66 7.20 -2.47
C TRP A 273 -31.49 6.83 -3.37
N VAL A 274 -30.86 7.84 -3.98
CA VAL A 274 -29.52 7.75 -4.54
C VAL A 274 -28.65 8.79 -3.84
N VAL A 275 -27.60 8.34 -3.16
CA VAL A 275 -26.68 9.19 -2.40
C VAL A 275 -25.27 8.95 -2.89
N GLU A 276 -24.57 10.00 -3.27
CA GLU A 276 -23.14 9.94 -3.62
C GLU A 276 -22.30 10.56 -2.51
N VAL A 277 -21.23 9.87 -2.13
CA VAL A 277 -20.35 10.21 -1.01
C VAL A 277 -18.90 10.19 -1.49
N GLU A 278 -18.13 11.23 -1.17
CA GLU A 278 -16.67 11.21 -1.33
C GLU A 278 -16.08 10.06 -0.52
N ALA A 279 -15.22 9.25 -1.13
CA ALA A 279 -14.60 8.13 -0.46
C ALA A 279 -13.18 7.96 -0.98
N PRO A 280 -12.21 8.75 -0.47
CA PRO A 280 -10.83 8.64 -0.90
C PRO A 280 -10.26 7.28 -0.47
N GLY A 281 -9.78 6.50 -1.43
CA GLY A 281 -9.21 5.18 -1.19
C GLY A 281 -9.58 4.18 -2.27
N ASP A 282 -8.63 3.34 -2.65
CA ASP A 282 -8.78 2.25 -3.60
C ASP A 282 -9.56 1.07 -2.99
N ASP A 283 -9.70 1.01 -1.66
CA ASP A 283 -10.48 0.02 -0.92
C ASP A 283 -11.88 0.50 -0.52
N ARG A 284 -12.33 1.66 -1.01
CA ARG A 284 -13.59 2.30 -0.58
C ARG A 284 -14.79 1.36 -0.61
N LEU A 285 -14.93 0.53 -1.65
CA LEU A 285 -16.04 -0.42 -1.74
C LEU A 285 -15.92 -1.58 -0.73
N SER A 286 -14.70 -2.07 -0.49
CA SER A 286 -14.45 -3.10 0.52
C SER A 286 -14.73 -2.59 1.93
N VAL A 287 -14.35 -1.33 2.23
CA VAL A 287 -14.70 -0.69 3.51
C VAL A 287 -16.22 -0.49 3.64
N ALA A 288 -16.90 -0.08 2.57
CA ALA A 288 -18.36 0.04 2.56
C ALA A 288 -19.03 -1.33 2.82
N ALA A 289 -18.53 -2.40 2.23
CA ALA A 289 -19.02 -3.76 2.45
C ALA A 289 -18.89 -4.19 3.92
N ALA A 290 -17.70 -4.04 4.51
CA ALA A 290 -17.44 -4.36 5.91
C ALA A 290 -18.39 -3.60 6.86
N VAL A 291 -18.67 -2.34 6.55
CA VAL A 291 -19.60 -1.52 7.34
C VAL A 291 -21.05 -1.98 7.19
N LEU A 292 -21.48 -2.35 5.99
CA LEU A 292 -22.84 -2.82 5.70
C LEU A 292 -23.12 -4.20 6.31
N ASP A 293 -22.10 -5.07 6.39
CA ASP A 293 -22.18 -6.39 7.00
C ASP A 293 -22.07 -6.35 8.54
N ASP A 294 -21.92 -5.15 9.13
CA ASP A 294 -21.59 -4.89 10.55
C ASP A 294 -20.34 -5.66 11.04
N ASP A 295 -19.52 -6.10 10.09
CA ASP A 295 -18.28 -6.82 10.33
C ASP A 295 -17.08 -5.90 10.08
N THR A 296 -16.86 -4.99 11.03
CA THR A 296 -15.71 -4.06 10.98
C THR A 296 -14.34 -4.76 11.08
N ALA A 297 -14.32 -6.06 11.40
CA ALA A 297 -13.10 -6.88 11.46
C ALA A 297 -12.85 -7.63 10.13
N ALA A 298 -13.89 -7.90 9.34
CA ALA A 298 -13.75 -8.42 8.00
C ALA A 298 -13.61 -7.28 6.99
N ALA A 299 -12.40 -6.72 6.88
CA ALA A 299 -11.91 -6.31 5.57
C ALA A 299 -11.63 -7.59 4.75
N GLY A 300 -12.72 -8.34 4.48
CA GLY A 300 -12.71 -9.58 3.73
C GLY A 300 -12.31 -9.33 2.28
N ALA A 301 -12.17 -10.44 1.54
CA ALA A 301 -11.71 -10.47 0.15
C ALA A 301 -12.16 -9.25 -0.68
N PRO A 302 -11.28 -8.74 -1.57
CA PRO A 302 -11.57 -7.56 -2.38
C PRO A 302 -12.95 -7.66 -3.04
N VAL A 303 -13.77 -6.63 -2.84
CA VAL A 303 -15.12 -6.56 -3.40
C VAL A 303 -15.04 -5.95 -4.79
N THR A 304 -15.66 -6.61 -5.76
CA THR A 304 -15.51 -6.30 -7.17
C THR A 304 -16.89 -6.10 -7.79
N GLY A 305 -17.08 -4.99 -8.50
CA GLY A 305 -18.38 -4.60 -9.04
C GLY A 305 -19.41 -4.18 -7.97
N PRO A 306 -20.68 -3.96 -8.36
CA PRO A 306 -21.69 -3.46 -7.44
C PRO A 306 -21.97 -4.43 -6.28
N LEU A 307 -21.85 -3.93 -5.06
CA LEU A 307 -22.22 -4.61 -3.84
C LEU A 307 -23.73 -4.48 -3.63
N THR A 308 -24.46 -5.59 -3.45
CA THR A 308 -25.88 -5.53 -3.06
C THR A 308 -26.11 -6.27 -1.73
N ARG A 309 -26.86 -5.64 -0.83
CA ARG A 309 -27.24 -6.16 0.49
C ARG A 309 -28.68 -5.82 0.81
N THR A 310 -29.32 -6.66 1.62
CA THR A 310 -30.62 -6.36 2.22
C THR A 310 -30.37 -5.91 3.66
N ILE A 311 -30.77 -4.70 4.00
CA ILE A 311 -30.60 -4.09 5.32
C ILE A 311 -31.97 -3.60 5.77
N GLY A 312 -32.46 -4.19 6.86
CA GLY A 312 -33.82 -3.95 7.34
C GLY A 312 -34.85 -4.20 6.24
N GLU A 313 -35.60 -3.15 5.90
CA GLU A 313 -36.64 -3.17 4.87
C GLU A 313 -36.15 -2.63 3.51
N HIS A 314 -34.84 -2.50 3.32
CA HIS A 314 -34.25 -1.90 2.13
C HIS A 314 -33.30 -2.85 1.40
N VAL A 315 -33.28 -2.73 0.07
CA VAL A 315 -32.20 -3.25 -0.76
C VAL A 315 -31.23 -2.11 -1.04
N VAL A 316 -29.99 -2.30 -0.61
CA VAL A 316 -28.90 -1.34 -0.74
C VAL A 316 -27.92 -1.87 -1.78
N THR A 317 -27.73 -1.11 -2.85
CA THR A 317 -26.70 -1.36 -3.85
C THR A 317 -25.65 -0.26 -3.78
N VAL A 318 -24.38 -0.61 -3.65
CA VAL A 318 -23.25 0.32 -3.59
C VAL A 318 -22.30 0.02 -4.74
N TRP A 319 -21.82 1.05 -5.41
CA TRP A 319 -20.77 0.89 -6.42
C TRP A 319 -19.80 2.07 -6.35
N GLU A 320 -18.60 1.81 -6.87
CA GLU A 320 -17.59 2.84 -7.02
C GLU A 320 -17.93 3.79 -8.16
N SER A 321 -17.62 5.06 -7.95
CA SER A 321 -17.79 6.13 -8.93
C SER A 321 -16.60 7.09 -8.83
N SER A 322 -16.63 8.12 -9.66
CA SER A 322 -15.74 9.28 -9.53
C SER A 322 -16.56 10.53 -9.77
N LEU A 323 -16.34 11.53 -8.92
CA LEU A 323 -16.94 12.85 -9.07
C LEU A 323 -16.43 13.53 -10.36
N PRO A 324 -17.10 14.58 -10.86
CA PRO A 324 -16.68 15.27 -12.09
C PRO A 324 -15.26 15.84 -12.07
N ASP A 325 -14.69 16.07 -10.89
CA ASP A 325 -13.32 16.53 -10.67
C ASP A 325 -12.30 15.37 -10.52
N GLY A 326 -12.75 14.12 -10.62
CA GLY A 326 -11.94 12.92 -10.52
C GLY A 326 -11.74 12.40 -9.10
N VAL A 327 -12.35 13.02 -8.09
CA VAL A 327 -12.28 12.52 -6.71
C VAL A 327 -13.04 11.18 -6.61
N PRO A 328 -12.42 10.12 -6.05
CA PRO A 328 -13.08 8.84 -5.86
C PRO A 328 -14.34 8.95 -4.97
N SER A 329 -15.42 8.31 -5.37
CA SER A 329 -16.70 8.32 -4.65
C SER A 329 -17.34 6.94 -4.58
N LEU A 330 -18.33 6.83 -3.69
CA LEU A 330 -19.27 5.71 -3.60
C LEU A 330 -20.68 6.22 -3.88
N VAL A 331 -21.43 5.47 -4.69
CA VAL A 331 -22.86 5.73 -4.92
C VAL A 331 -23.68 4.65 -4.27
N TYR A 332 -24.58 5.07 -3.38
CA TYR A 332 -25.55 4.24 -2.68
C TYR A 332 -26.91 4.39 -3.35
N ARG A 333 -27.49 3.29 -3.82
CA ARG A 333 -28.89 3.19 -4.21
C ARG A 333 -29.64 2.39 -3.16
N VAL A 334 -30.64 3.02 -2.55
CA VAL A 334 -31.45 2.42 -1.49
C VAL A 334 -32.89 2.39 -1.95
N VAL A 335 -33.48 1.21 -2.07
CA VAL A 335 -34.88 1.05 -2.45
C VAL A 335 -35.62 0.22 -1.40
N PRO A 336 -36.89 0.53 -1.10
CA PRO A 336 -37.69 -0.33 -0.24
C PRO A 336 -37.82 -1.74 -0.84
N LEU A 337 -37.76 -2.76 0.01
CA LEU A 337 -37.79 -4.17 -0.40
C LEU A 337 -39.07 -4.51 -1.20
N GLU A 338 -40.20 -3.88 -0.86
CA GLU A 338 -41.47 -4.04 -1.57
C GLU A 338 -41.45 -3.51 -3.01
N VAL A 339 -40.51 -2.61 -3.33
CA VAL A 339 -40.34 -2.01 -4.67
C VAL A 339 -39.25 -2.73 -5.47
N ALA A 340 -38.36 -3.46 -4.79
CA ALA A 340 -37.25 -4.16 -5.42
C ALA A 340 -37.63 -5.50 -6.08
N GLY A 341 -38.85 -5.99 -5.83
CA GLY A 341 -39.39 -7.27 -6.33
C GLY A 341 -40.07 -7.22 -7.69
#